data_AF-A0A6L7NKT1-F1
#
_entry.id   AF-A0A6L7NKT1-F1
#
_cell.length_a   1.000
_cell.length_b   1.000
_cell.length_c   1.000
_cell.angle_alpha   90.00
_cell.angle_beta   90.00
_cell.angle_gamma   90.00
#
_symmetry.space_group_name_H-M   'P 1'
#
loop_
_entity.id
_entity.type
_entity.pdbx_description
1 polymer ?
#
loop_
_entity_poly.entity_id
_entity_poly.type
_entity_poly.pdbx_seq_one_letter_code
_entity_poly.pdbx_strand_id
1 'polypeptide(L)'
;MAAVRVALDALPRQRLHRPGRARATGGGAIVTDPTPPAPRLGRADLHLHTLASDGTASAEEMLLRAARLGLDVVAVTDHDDLRGALRAQEAAARLDSPVQVVAGVELTTRGGHLLALFPGDLGAGRPTPDVSPLRSLAWTIAAIHAQGGVAIVPHPMSWIPPGAKARAIDRLMAGAAESRPDGIELANPTPPAGRRSAAARRWNRGWGLAETGSSDAHFPEVMGAALTRFPGRTVDDLMRALTIGATVAEWGPSPSWRQIGARRLLAQQGRSGLATPLALARRALGAQGDSGRDARGAGAGRRLRTPDAR
;
A
#
# COMPACT_ATOMS: atom_id res chain seq x y z
N MET A 1 2.76 -17.63 -11.93
CA MET A 1 1.79 -17.83 -13.04
C MET A 1 0.74 -18.93 -12.78
N ALA A 2 0.90 -19.81 -11.78
CA ALA A 2 -0.11 -20.84 -11.47
C ALA A 2 -1.25 -20.36 -10.53
N ALA A 3 -0.98 -19.42 -9.62
CA ALA A 3 -1.95 -19.00 -8.58
C ALA A 3 -3.19 -18.25 -9.13
N VAL A 4 -3.04 -17.45 -10.19
CA VAL A 4 -4.17 -16.76 -10.85
C VAL A 4 -5.09 -17.74 -11.60
N ARG A 5 -4.57 -18.91 -12.03
CA ARG A 5 -5.36 -19.90 -12.75
C ARG A 5 -6.26 -20.72 -11.82
N VAL A 6 -5.84 -20.94 -10.58
CA VAL A 6 -6.59 -21.74 -9.59
C VAL A 6 -7.82 -20.98 -9.06
N ALA A 7 -7.75 -19.66 -8.92
CA ALA A 7 -8.90 -18.86 -8.47
C ALA A 7 -10.03 -18.75 -9.51
N LEU A 8 -9.72 -18.92 -10.80
CA LEU A 8 -10.73 -18.90 -11.88
C LEU A 8 -11.49 -20.23 -12.03
N ASP A 9 -10.88 -21.35 -11.61
CA ASP A 9 -11.50 -22.68 -11.67
C ASP A 9 -12.49 -22.96 -10.53
N ALA A 10 -12.58 -22.09 -9.52
CA ALA A 10 -13.42 -22.24 -8.33
C ALA A 10 -14.88 -21.74 -8.50
N LEU A 11 -15.26 -21.26 -9.69
CA LEU A 11 -16.65 -20.92 -9.99
C LEU A 11 -17.49 -22.20 -10.15
N PRO A 12 -18.75 -22.23 -9.65
CA PRO A 12 -19.56 -23.44 -9.64
C PRO A 12 -19.75 -23.98 -11.06
N ARG A 13 -19.23 -25.19 -11.32
CA ARG A 13 -19.49 -25.93 -12.55
C ARG A 13 -20.98 -26.28 -12.59
N GLN A 14 -21.77 -25.45 -13.26
CA GLN A 14 -23.15 -25.81 -13.58
C GLN A 14 -23.13 -27.12 -14.36
N ARG A 15 -23.96 -28.07 -13.90
CA ARG A 15 -24.05 -29.42 -14.44
C ARG A 15 -24.34 -29.31 -15.93
N LEU A 16 -23.40 -29.74 -16.77
CA LEU A 16 -23.64 -30.00 -18.19
C LEU A 16 -24.72 -31.08 -18.29
N HIS A 17 -25.95 -30.65 -18.55
CA HIS A 17 -27.03 -31.53 -18.94
C HIS A 17 -26.65 -32.13 -20.30
N ARG A 18 -26.37 -33.44 -20.35
CA ARG A 18 -26.13 -34.15 -21.62
C ARG A 18 -27.44 -34.13 -22.42
N PRO A 19 -27.49 -33.52 -23.61
CA PRO A 19 -28.70 -33.63 -24.42
C PRO A 19 -28.77 -35.04 -25.01
N GLY A 20 -29.93 -35.68 -24.84
CA GLY A 20 -30.29 -36.87 -25.58
C GLY A 20 -30.28 -36.58 -27.09
N ARG A 21 -29.94 -37.60 -27.88
CA ARG A 21 -29.92 -37.55 -29.35
C ARG A 21 -31.25 -37.02 -29.89
N ALA A 22 -31.25 -35.82 -30.46
CA ALA A 22 -32.34 -35.29 -31.27
C ALA A 22 -31.92 -35.21 -32.74
N ARG A 23 -32.78 -35.72 -33.61
CA ARG A 23 -32.68 -35.69 -35.09
C ARG A 23 -32.63 -34.25 -35.59
N ALA A 24 -31.83 -34.03 -36.63
CA ALA A 24 -31.72 -32.76 -37.33
C ALA A 24 -32.97 -32.45 -38.17
N THR A 25 -33.58 -31.30 -37.95
CA THR A 25 -34.39 -30.56 -38.94
C THR A 25 -34.35 -29.07 -38.65
N GLY A 26 -34.00 -28.25 -39.65
CA GLY A 26 -34.39 -26.83 -39.74
C GLY A 26 -33.41 -25.81 -39.16
N GLY A 27 -32.91 -24.92 -40.03
CA GLY A 27 -31.96 -23.86 -39.69
C GLY A 27 -32.49 -22.83 -38.70
N GLY A 28 -31.71 -22.57 -37.67
CA GLY A 28 -31.79 -21.39 -36.81
C GLY A 28 -30.37 -20.88 -36.59
N ALA A 29 -30.13 -19.61 -36.88
CA ALA A 29 -28.86 -18.97 -36.56
C ALA A 29 -28.60 -19.12 -35.06
N ILE A 30 -27.47 -19.72 -34.69
CA ILE A 30 -27.02 -19.78 -33.32
C ILE A 30 -26.66 -18.35 -32.92
N VAL A 31 -27.59 -17.66 -32.26
CA VAL A 31 -27.27 -16.44 -31.52
C VAL A 31 -26.44 -16.90 -30.33
N THR A 32 -25.12 -16.91 -30.48
CA THR A 32 -24.22 -17.03 -29.34
C THR A 32 -24.33 -15.72 -28.57
N ASP A 33 -25.03 -15.75 -27.44
CA ASP A 33 -24.99 -14.64 -26.49
C ASP A 33 -23.51 -14.34 -26.17
N PRO A 34 -23.03 -13.10 -26.32
CA PRO A 34 -21.64 -12.79 -26.05
C PRO A 34 -21.37 -13.08 -24.58
N THR A 35 -20.41 -13.97 -24.31
CA THR A 35 -19.91 -14.22 -22.96
C THR A 35 -19.62 -12.87 -22.29
N PRO A 36 -20.21 -12.56 -21.12
CA PRO A 36 -19.98 -11.30 -20.46
C PRO A 36 -18.46 -11.14 -20.24
N PRO A 37 -17.91 -9.92 -20.45
CA PRO A 37 -16.48 -9.70 -20.27
C PRO A 37 -16.12 -10.08 -18.83
N ALA A 38 -14.96 -10.76 -18.69
CA ALA A 38 -14.45 -11.13 -17.38
C ALA A 38 -14.45 -9.90 -16.44
N PRO A 39 -14.82 -10.06 -15.16
CA PRO A 39 -14.91 -8.93 -14.24
C PRO A 39 -13.58 -8.18 -14.21
N ARG A 40 -13.64 -6.85 -14.40
CA ARG A 40 -12.43 -6.01 -14.43
C ARG A 40 -11.77 -6.04 -13.05
N LEU A 41 -10.47 -6.32 -13.03
CA LEU A 41 -9.65 -6.18 -11.81
C LEU A 41 -9.55 -4.71 -11.39
N GLY A 42 -9.60 -4.50 -10.08
CA GLY A 42 -9.35 -3.22 -9.45
C GLY A 42 -7.93 -2.71 -9.71
N ARG A 43 -7.75 -1.40 -9.56
CA ARG A 43 -6.51 -0.67 -9.85
C ARG A 43 -6.10 0.15 -8.64
N ALA A 44 -4.91 -0.16 -8.12
CA ALA A 44 -4.34 0.60 -7.03
C ALA A 44 -2.94 1.15 -7.33
N ASP A 45 -2.64 2.32 -6.77
CA ASP A 45 -1.30 2.87 -6.66
C ASP A 45 -1.01 3.10 -5.17
N LEU A 46 -0.06 2.34 -4.62
CA LEU A 46 0.12 2.17 -3.17
C LEU A 46 1.36 2.86 -2.62
N HIS A 47 2.06 3.62 -3.46
CA HIS A 47 3.30 4.30 -3.11
C HIS A 47 3.28 5.71 -3.71
N LEU A 48 2.77 6.67 -2.95
CA LEU A 48 2.55 8.04 -3.39
C LEU A 48 3.04 9.04 -2.34
N HIS A 49 3.67 10.12 -2.79
CA HIS A 49 4.21 11.16 -1.91
C HIS A 49 3.51 12.49 -2.14
N THR A 50 3.30 13.24 -1.07
CA THR A 50 2.66 14.55 -1.08
C THR A 50 3.60 15.63 -0.56
N LEU A 51 3.10 16.87 -0.49
CA LEU A 51 3.76 17.97 0.20
C LEU A 51 3.99 17.72 1.70
N ALA A 52 3.42 16.68 2.31
CA ALA A 52 3.74 16.33 3.71
C ALA A 52 5.17 15.82 3.87
N SER A 53 5.71 15.16 2.84
CA SER A 53 7.14 14.78 2.74
C SER A 53 7.81 15.48 1.56
N ASP A 54 8.25 14.74 0.55
CA ASP A 54 9.05 15.23 -0.57
C ASP A 54 8.34 15.17 -1.94
N GLY A 55 7.05 14.86 -1.95
CA GLY A 55 6.19 15.07 -3.12
C GLY A 55 6.00 16.54 -3.46
N THR A 56 5.50 16.81 -4.68
CA THR A 56 5.32 18.17 -5.22
C THR A 56 3.87 18.60 -5.34
N ALA A 57 2.94 17.81 -4.84
CA ALA A 57 1.51 18.07 -4.90
C ALA A 57 0.82 17.79 -3.56
N SER A 58 -0.27 18.47 -3.30
CA SER A 58 -1.13 18.24 -2.15
C SER A 58 -1.82 16.87 -2.25
N ALA A 59 -2.26 16.36 -1.10
CA ALA A 59 -3.08 15.16 -1.01
C ALA A 59 -4.33 15.22 -1.91
N GLU A 60 -4.97 16.39 -1.98
CA GLU A 60 -6.15 16.62 -2.81
C GLU A 60 -5.82 16.58 -4.31
N GLU A 61 -4.73 17.21 -4.74
CA GLU A 61 -4.28 17.14 -6.14
C GLU A 61 -3.94 15.71 -6.57
N MET A 62 -3.29 14.93 -5.69
CA MET A 62 -3.00 13.52 -5.92
C MET A 62 -4.28 12.70 -6.04
N LEU A 63 -5.26 12.93 -5.16
CA LEU A 63 -6.56 12.25 -5.22
C LEU A 63 -7.33 12.57 -6.51
N LEU A 64 -7.39 13.85 -6.90
CA LEU A 64 -8.02 14.28 -8.16
C LEU A 64 -7.31 13.67 -9.37
N ARG A 65 -5.99 13.50 -9.32
CA ARG A 65 -5.23 12.81 -10.36
C ARG A 65 -5.60 11.32 -10.42
N ALA A 66 -5.70 10.65 -9.27
CA ALA A 66 -6.09 9.24 -9.19
C ALA A 66 -7.49 9.02 -9.80
N ALA A 67 -8.44 9.90 -9.50
CA ALA A 67 -9.79 9.85 -10.06
C ALA A 67 -9.78 9.98 -11.59
N ARG A 68 -9.01 10.93 -12.14
CA ARG A 68 -8.84 11.10 -13.60
C ARG A 68 -8.20 9.90 -14.27
N LEU A 69 -7.32 9.19 -13.56
CA LEU A 69 -6.69 7.96 -14.04
C LEU A 69 -7.61 6.74 -13.93
N GLY A 70 -8.77 6.85 -13.28
CA GLY A 70 -9.68 5.75 -13.03
C GLY A 70 -9.07 4.68 -12.12
N LEU A 71 -8.35 5.11 -11.09
CA LEU A 71 -7.91 4.23 -10.00
C LEU A 71 -9.08 3.97 -9.04
N ASP A 72 -9.12 2.80 -8.44
CA ASP A 72 -10.14 2.45 -7.46
C ASP A 72 -9.65 2.73 -6.03
N VAL A 73 -8.36 2.47 -5.78
CA VAL A 73 -7.72 2.64 -4.48
C VAL A 73 -6.39 3.36 -4.64
N VAL A 74 -6.05 4.23 -3.70
CA VAL A 74 -4.69 4.75 -3.56
C VAL A 74 -4.22 4.65 -2.13
N ALA A 75 -2.90 4.53 -1.93
CA ALA A 75 -2.28 4.78 -0.63
C ALA A 75 -1.33 5.97 -0.74
N VAL A 76 -1.51 6.94 0.15
CA VAL A 76 -0.53 8.01 0.36
C VAL A 76 0.43 7.52 1.42
N THR A 77 1.73 7.55 1.13
CA THR A 77 2.80 6.91 1.89
C THR A 77 3.98 7.85 2.07
N ASP A 78 3.71 9.09 2.47
CA ASP A 78 4.75 10.08 2.78
C ASP A 78 5.82 9.53 3.74
N HIS A 79 7.06 9.97 3.59
CA HIS A 79 8.19 9.52 4.41
C HIS A 79 7.99 9.83 5.90
N ASP A 80 7.87 8.76 6.70
CA ASP A 80 7.72 8.82 8.15
C ASP A 80 6.65 9.83 8.64
N ASP A 81 5.59 10.08 7.86
CA ASP A 81 4.56 11.06 8.19
C ASP A 81 3.17 10.66 7.65
N LEU A 82 2.18 10.53 8.54
CA LEU A 82 0.81 10.17 8.17
C LEU A 82 -0.07 11.37 7.78
N ARG A 83 0.39 12.61 7.94
CA ARG A 83 -0.45 13.80 7.72
C ARG A 83 -0.96 13.91 6.28
N GLY A 84 -0.14 13.52 5.30
CA GLY A 84 -0.58 13.50 3.90
C GLY A 84 -1.70 12.49 3.65
N ALA A 85 -1.58 11.30 4.26
CA ALA A 85 -2.61 10.27 4.21
C ALA A 85 -3.93 10.68 4.87
N LEU A 86 -3.88 11.27 6.07
CA LEU A 86 -5.08 11.78 6.75
C LEU A 86 -5.78 12.87 5.93
N ARG A 87 -5.01 13.82 5.38
CA ARG A 87 -5.55 14.85 4.48
C ARG A 87 -6.16 14.28 3.21
N ALA A 88 -5.61 13.17 2.70
CA ALA A 88 -6.17 12.49 1.54
C ALA A 88 -7.51 11.82 1.87
N GLN A 89 -7.64 11.19 3.05
CA GLN A 89 -8.92 10.63 3.53
C GLN A 89 -9.96 11.74 3.73
N GLU A 90 -9.59 12.83 4.39
CA GLU A 90 -10.46 14.01 4.57
C GLU A 90 -10.91 14.60 3.22
N ALA A 91 -9.99 14.72 2.25
CA ALA A 91 -10.30 15.20 0.92
C ALA A 91 -11.23 14.24 0.18
N ALA A 92 -11.03 12.92 0.31
CA ALA A 92 -11.88 11.91 -0.31
C ALA A 92 -13.32 11.97 0.22
N ALA A 93 -13.49 12.11 1.54
CA ALA A 93 -14.80 12.28 2.14
C ALA A 93 -15.46 13.61 1.72
N ARG A 94 -14.71 14.72 1.77
CA ARG A 94 -15.20 16.06 1.41
C ARG A 94 -15.65 16.15 -0.06
N LEU A 95 -14.93 15.48 -0.96
CA LEU A 95 -15.16 15.56 -2.40
C LEU A 95 -16.07 14.45 -2.94
N ASP A 96 -16.57 13.56 -2.09
CA ASP A 96 -17.30 12.33 -2.49
C ASP A 96 -16.52 11.56 -3.58
N SER A 97 -15.23 11.34 -3.31
CA SER A 97 -14.31 10.77 -4.29
C SER A 97 -14.68 9.32 -4.63
N PRO A 98 -14.69 8.93 -5.92
CA PRO A 98 -14.86 7.53 -6.30
C PRO A 98 -13.62 6.66 -5.99
N VAL A 99 -12.48 7.30 -5.67
CA VAL A 99 -11.24 6.63 -5.28
C VAL A 99 -11.20 6.51 -3.76
N GLN A 100 -11.00 5.30 -3.26
CA GLN A 100 -10.81 5.04 -1.84
C GLN A 100 -9.34 5.28 -1.44
N VAL A 101 -9.14 5.83 -0.25
CA VAL A 101 -7.80 6.16 0.27
C VAL A 101 -7.45 5.26 1.43
N VAL A 102 -6.37 4.51 1.28
CA VAL A 102 -5.70 3.79 2.37
C VAL A 102 -4.72 4.74 3.03
N ALA A 103 -4.79 4.83 4.36
CA ALA A 103 -3.78 5.57 5.09
C ALA A 103 -2.47 4.77 5.13
N GLY A 104 -1.37 5.35 4.67
CA GLY A 104 -0.08 4.69 4.64
C GLY A 104 1.09 5.61 4.98
N VAL A 105 2.26 4.99 5.15
CA VAL A 105 3.51 5.69 5.45
C VAL A 105 4.67 4.87 4.90
N GLU A 106 5.64 5.54 4.27
CA GLU A 106 6.93 4.92 3.94
C GLU A 106 7.89 5.11 5.11
N LEU A 107 8.10 4.06 5.89
CA LEU A 107 8.92 4.09 7.09
C LEU A 107 10.40 3.93 6.76
N THR A 108 11.23 4.81 7.32
CA THR A 108 12.68 4.65 7.26
C THR A 108 13.12 3.62 8.30
N THR A 109 13.72 2.51 7.86
CA THR A 109 14.29 1.47 8.76
C THR A 109 15.81 1.35 8.58
N ARG A 110 16.48 0.66 9.50
CA ARG A 110 17.91 0.32 9.34
C ARG A 110 18.19 -0.62 8.16
N GLY A 111 17.17 -1.27 7.61
CA GLY A 111 17.27 -2.23 6.51
C GLY A 111 16.84 -1.68 5.14
N GLY A 112 16.49 -0.40 5.04
CA GLY A 112 15.82 0.19 3.88
C GLY A 112 14.39 0.64 4.20
N HIS A 113 13.68 1.16 3.22
CA HIS A 113 12.29 1.58 3.40
C HIS A 113 11.34 0.39 3.51
N LEU A 114 10.19 0.64 4.13
CA LEU A 114 9.07 -0.29 4.26
C LEU A 114 7.77 0.50 4.18
N LEU A 115 6.82 0.07 3.34
CA LEU A 115 5.49 0.66 3.33
C LEU A 115 4.65 0.00 4.41
N ALA A 116 4.00 0.83 5.22
CA ALA A 116 2.94 0.39 6.14
C ALA A 116 1.61 0.93 5.62
N LEU A 117 0.64 0.04 5.40
CA LEU A 117 -0.72 0.38 5.01
C LEU A 117 -1.67 0.03 6.14
N PHE A 118 -2.50 0.98 6.56
CA PHE A 118 -3.47 0.81 7.63
C PHE A 118 -4.89 0.89 7.07
N PRO A 119 -5.60 -0.24 6.97
CA PRO A 119 -6.97 -0.23 6.48
C PRO A 119 -7.91 0.49 7.45
N GLY A 120 -8.92 1.15 6.89
CA GLY A 120 -9.96 1.89 7.61
C GLY A 120 -9.73 3.40 7.66
N ASP A 121 -10.73 4.10 8.17
CA ASP A 121 -10.69 5.55 8.39
C ASP A 121 -9.96 5.86 9.71
N LEU A 122 -8.79 6.47 9.61
CA LEU A 122 -8.02 6.90 10.79
C LEU A 122 -8.53 8.23 11.36
N GLY A 123 -9.30 9.00 10.59
CA GLY A 123 -9.94 10.24 11.03
C GLY A 123 -11.18 10.03 11.91
N ALA A 124 -11.76 8.83 11.91
CA ALA A 124 -12.98 8.48 12.67
C ALA A 124 -12.72 8.14 14.16
N GLY A 125 -11.75 8.78 14.80
CA GLY A 125 -11.45 8.60 16.23
C GLY A 125 -10.60 7.36 16.56
N ARG A 126 -10.02 6.69 15.56
CA ARG A 126 -8.99 5.66 15.78
C ARG A 126 -7.67 6.34 16.18
N PRO A 127 -6.88 5.73 17.07
CA PRO A 127 -5.52 6.19 17.31
C PRO A 127 -4.71 6.18 16.01
N THR A 128 -4.02 7.27 15.73
CA THR A 128 -3.05 7.33 14.63
C THR A 128 -1.98 6.26 14.87
N PRO A 129 -1.71 5.38 13.89
CA PRO A 129 -0.66 4.38 14.02
C PRO A 129 0.68 5.03 14.34
N ASP A 130 1.38 4.48 15.33
CA ASP A 130 2.73 4.91 15.67
C ASP A 130 3.71 3.74 15.56
N VAL A 131 4.63 3.89 14.61
CA VAL A 131 5.70 2.91 14.36
C VAL A 131 7.03 3.63 14.35
N SER A 132 7.79 3.55 15.44
CA SER A 132 9.04 4.32 15.58
C SER A 132 9.98 4.09 14.38
N PRO A 133 10.56 5.16 13.81
CA PRO A 133 11.50 5.03 12.69
C PRO A 133 12.84 4.47 13.16
N LEU A 134 13.71 4.13 12.20
CA LEU A 134 15.09 3.65 12.42
C LEU A 134 15.19 2.35 13.23
N ARG A 135 14.13 1.56 13.26
CA ARG A 135 14.11 0.22 13.85
C ARG A 135 14.57 -0.83 12.82
N SER A 136 14.70 -2.09 13.24
CA SER A 136 14.99 -3.19 12.30
C SER A 136 13.73 -3.52 11.50
N LEU A 137 13.89 -4.00 10.25
CA LEU A 137 12.76 -4.45 9.44
C LEU A 137 11.83 -5.42 10.20
N ALA A 138 12.40 -6.43 10.87
CA ALA A 138 11.61 -7.42 11.61
C ALA A 138 10.74 -6.77 12.71
N TRP A 139 11.33 -5.87 13.51
CA TRP A 139 10.59 -5.16 14.54
C TRP A 139 9.52 -4.26 13.93
N THR A 140 9.86 -3.53 12.85
CA THR A 140 8.94 -2.61 12.18
C THR A 140 7.75 -3.35 11.60
N ILE A 141 7.96 -4.49 10.93
CA ILE A 141 6.90 -5.34 10.39
C ILE A 141 5.98 -5.83 11.52
N ALA A 142 6.54 -6.37 12.60
CA ALA A 142 5.75 -6.82 13.74
C ALA A 142 4.94 -5.66 14.39
N ALA A 143 5.51 -4.46 14.47
CA ALA A 143 4.83 -3.28 15.00
C ALA A 143 3.68 -2.80 14.10
N ILE A 144 3.82 -2.93 12.76
CA ILE A 144 2.74 -2.66 11.79
C ILE A 144 1.61 -3.66 12.00
N HIS A 145 1.92 -4.96 12.06
CA HIS A 145 0.93 -6.02 12.23
C HIS A 145 0.19 -5.93 13.57
N ALA A 146 0.88 -5.57 14.66
CA ALA A 146 0.25 -5.36 15.97
C ALA A 146 -0.83 -4.26 15.95
N GLN A 147 -0.79 -3.38 14.95
CA GLN A 147 -1.75 -2.29 14.73
C GLN A 147 -2.74 -2.61 13.60
N GLY A 148 -2.77 -3.86 13.11
CA GLY A 148 -3.64 -4.31 12.03
C GLY A 148 -3.27 -3.78 10.65
N GLY A 149 -2.04 -3.30 10.47
CA GLY A 149 -1.53 -2.86 9.18
C GLY A 149 -0.93 -3.99 8.35
N VAL A 150 -0.61 -3.66 7.10
CA VAL A 150 0.05 -4.53 6.11
C VAL A 150 1.42 -3.94 5.78
N ALA A 151 2.45 -4.79 5.75
CA ALA A 151 3.83 -4.40 5.47
C ALA A 151 4.27 -4.84 4.05
N ILE A 152 4.63 -3.88 3.21
CA ILE A 152 5.09 -4.13 1.84
C ILE A 152 6.54 -3.67 1.71
N VAL A 153 7.40 -4.48 1.07
CA VAL A 153 8.77 -4.10 0.75
C VAL A 153 8.79 -3.27 -0.55
N PRO A 154 8.99 -1.94 -0.49
CA PRO A 154 9.09 -1.13 -1.69
C PRO A 154 10.48 -1.27 -2.34
N HIS A 155 10.53 -1.00 -3.65
CA HIS A 155 11.75 -0.90 -4.47
C HIS A 155 12.91 -1.81 -4.03
N PRO A 156 12.67 -3.14 -3.91
CA PRO A 156 13.62 -4.07 -3.28
C PRO A 156 14.97 -4.06 -3.99
N MET A 157 16.04 -4.14 -3.21
CA MET A 157 17.43 -4.11 -3.66
C MET A 157 17.86 -2.82 -4.36
N SER A 158 17.03 -1.77 -4.39
CA SER A 158 17.43 -0.45 -4.81
C SER A 158 18.52 0.13 -3.89
N TRP A 159 19.39 0.96 -4.44
CA TRP A 159 20.40 1.70 -3.70
C TRP A 159 19.93 3.09 -3.26
N ILE A 160 19.01 3.69 -4.04
CA ILE A 160 18.44 5.03 -3.94
C ILE A 160 17.11 4.96 -4.72
N PRO A 161 15.94 5.13 -4.06
CA PRO A 161 15.77 5.09 -2.61
C PRO A 161 16.30 3.76 -2.00
N PRO A 162 16.68 3.72 -0.71
CA PRO A 162 17.27 2.54 -0.10
C PRO A 162 16.24 1.42 0.10
N GLY A 163 16.30 0.38 -0.73
CA GLY A 163 15.44 -0.80 -0.63
C GLY A 163 16.09 -1.94 0.16
N ALA A 164 15.24 -2.78 0.78
CA ALA A 164 15.68 -3.97 1.49
C ALA A 164 16.45 -4.93 0.57
N LYS A 165 17.58 -5.46 1.05
CA LYS A 165 18.41 -6.41 0.28
C LYS A 165 17.83 -7.82 0.36
N ALA A 166 18.04 -8.63 -0.68
CA ALA A 166 17.55 -10.02 -0.72
C ALA A 166 17.91 -10.82 0.55
N ARG A 167 19.18 -10.78 0.99
CA ARG A 167 19.63 -11.41 2.26
C ARG A 167 18.90 -10.94 3.52
N ALA A 168 18.35 -9.73 3.52
CA ALA A 168 17.55 -9.24 4.64
C ALA A 168 16.15 -9.85 4.57
N ILE A 169 15.55 -9.89 3.38
CA ILE A 169 14.25 -10.52 3.14
C ILE A 169 14.32 -12.03 3.42
N ASP A 170 15.37 -12.73 2.98
CA ASP A 170 15.59 -14.15 3.32
C ASP A 170 15.56 -14.41 4.83
N ARG A 171 16.21 -13.54 5.61
CA ARG A 171 16.22 -13.64 7.08
C ARG A 171 14.85 -13.35 7.70
N LEU A 172 14.06 -12.45 7.11
CA LEU A 172 12.68 -12.21 7.55
C LEU A 172 11.81 -13.44 7.25
N MET A 173 11.91 -13.99 6.04
CA MET A 173 11.14 -15.17 5.62
C MET A 173 11.51 -16.42 6.42
N ALA A 174 12.77 -16.60 6.80
CA ALA A 174 13.22 -17.66 7.68
C ALA A 174 12.90 -17.42 9.17
N GLY A 175 12.53 -16.19 9.53
CA GLY A 175 12.24 -15.76 10.89
C GLY A 175 10.78 -15.97 11.31
N ALA A 176 10.42 -15.28 12.39
CA ALA A 176 9.10 -15.30 13.00
C ALA A 176 8.03 -14.78 12.02
N ALA A 177 6.86 -15.44 12.02
CA ALA A 177 5.82 -15.20 11.02
C ALA A 177 5.28 -13.76 11.09
N GLU A 178 5.14 -13.21 12.29
CA GLU A 178 4.71 -11.85 12.57
C GLU A 178 5.70 -10.78 12.07
N SER A 179 6.93 -11.16 11.74
CA SER A 179 7.97 -10.28 11.17
C SER A 179 8.15 -10.45 9.66
N ARG A 180 7.33 -11.28 9.00
CA ARG A 180 7.39 -11.47 7.55
C ARG A 180 6.61 -10.38 6.84
N PRO A 181 7.13 -9.76 5.79
CA PRO A 181 6.33 -8.83 5.00
C PRO A 181 5.16 -9.56 4.33
N ASP A 182 4.10 -8.83 3.99
CA ASP A 182 2.94 -9.36 3.25
C ASP A 182 3.14 -9.24 1.73
N GLY A 183 3.79 -8.17 1.31
CA GLY A 183 3.94 -7.82 -0.11
C GLY A 183 5.32 -7.33 -0.49
N ILE A 184 5.55 -7.27 -1.80
CA ILE A 184 6.78 -6.76 -2.38
C ILE A 184 6.50 -6.04 -3.69
N GLU A 185 7.14 -4.90 -3.86
CA GLU A 185 7.00 -4.09 -5.06
C GLU A 185 7.86 -4.64 -6.21
N LEU A 186 7.21 -5.04 -7.30
CA LEU A 186 7.82 -5.68 -8.47
C LEU A 186 7.66 -4.88 -9.77
N ALA A 187 7.01 -3.71 -9.68
CA ALA A 187 6.97 -2.69 -10.72
C ALA A 187 7.07 -1.33 -10.04
N ASN A 188 8.18 -0.62 -10.27
CA ASN A 188 8.45 0.72 -9.75
C ASN A 188 9.25 1.50 -10.81
N PRO A 189 8.73 2.65 -11.31
CA PRO A 189 9.35 3.39 -12.41
C PRO A 189 10.62 4.16 -12.02
N THR A 190 10.93 4.30 -10.72
CA THR A 190 12.16 4.92 -10.25
C THR A 190 13.37 4.16 -10.80
N PRO A 191 14.28 4.78 -11.58
CA PRO A 191 15.21 4.03 -12.43
C PRO A 191 16.09 2.98 -11.72
N PRO A 192 16.64 3.24 -10.51
CA PRO A 192 17.38 2.21 -9.78
C PRO A 192 16.51 1.04 -9.31
N ALA A 193 15.26 1.31 -8.92
CA ALA A 193 14.28 0.30 -8.50
C ALA A 193 13.78 -0.52 -9.69
N GLY A 194 13.40 0.14 -10.78
CA GLY A 194 12.92 -0.50 -12.01
C GLY A 194 13.94 -1.50 -12.57
N ARG A 195 15.24 -1.17 -12.55
CA ARG A 195 16.33 -2.09 -12.97
C ARG A 195 16.42 -3.36 -12.11
N ARG A 196 15.91 -3.35 -10.88
CA ARG A 196 15.88 -4.50 -9.98
C ARG A 196 14.62 -5.35 -10.09
N SER A 197 13.57 -4.87 -10.76
CA SER A 197 12.26 -5.54 -10.83
C SER A 197 12.35 -6.98 -11.35
N ALA A 198 13.12 -7.24 -12.41
CA ALA A 198 13.28 -8.60 -12.95
C ALA A 198 14.00 -9.54 -11.96
N ALA A 199 14.97 -9.02 -11.20
CA ALA A 199 15.63 -9.80 -10.15
C ALA A 199 14.66 -10.05 -9.00
N ALA A 200 13.97 -9.02 -8.50
CA ALA A 200 12.99 -9.13 -7.42
C ALA A 200 11.91 -10.17 -7.75
N ARG A 201 11.39 -10.20 -8.98
CA ARG A 201 10.43 -11.22 -9.43
C ARG A 201 10.98 -12.64 -9.38
N ARG A 202 12.28 -12.85 -9.63
CA ARG A 202 12.92 -14.18 -9.50
C ARG A 202 13.01 -14.61 -8.04
N TRP A 203 13.45 -13.72 -7.17
CA TRP A 203 13.52 -13.99 -5.73
C TRP A 203 12.14 -14.24 -5.12
N ASN A 204 11.12 -13.47 -5.54
CA ASN A 204 9.77 -13.61 -5.00
C ASN A 204 9.12 -14.97 -5.31
N ARG A 205 9.62 -15.73 -6.29
CA ARG A 205 9.17 -17.12 -6.50
C ARG A 205 9.45 -18.02 -5.30
N GLY A 206 10.48 -17.70 -4.51
CA GLY A 206 10.80 -18.41 -3.27
C GLY A 206 10.10 -17.83 -2.05
N TRP A 207 9.96 -16.51 -1.97
CA TRP A 207 9.34 -15.86 -0.81
C TRP A 207 7.81 -15.96 -0.80
N GLY A 208 7.17 -15.95 -1.98
CA GLY A 208 5.71 -16.05 -2.09
C GLY A 208 4.95 -14.83 -1.59
N LEU A 209 5.57 -13.64 -1.58
CA LEU A 209 4.93 -12.40 -1.16
C LEU A 209 3.95 -11.89 -2.23
N ALA A 210 2.92 -11.16 -1.80
CA ALA A 210 1.97 -10.52 -2.72
C ALA A 210 2.69 -9.53 -3.65
N GLU A 211 2.39 -9.58 -4.95
CA GLU A 211 3.03 -8.69 -5.91
C GLU A 211 2.34 -7.32 -5.92
N THR A 212 3.09 -6.24 -5.72
CA THR A 212 2.58 -4.88 -5.88
C THR A 212 3.34 -4.13 -6.97
N GLY A 213 2.64 -3.24 -7.66
CA GLY A 213 3.22 -2.25 -8.54
C GLY A 213 2.75 -0.87 -8.10
N SER A 214 3.65 0.08 -7.97
CA SER A 214 3.32 1.45 -7.57
C SER A 214 4.28 2.45 -8.18
N SER A 215 3.79 3.67 -8.34
CA SER A 215 4.49 4.69 -9.11
C SER A 215 5.64 5.35 -8.34
N ASP A 216 5.64 5.26 -7.00
CA ASP A 216 6.56 6.02 -6.13
C ASP A 216 6.52 7.51 -6.50
N ALA A 217 5.31 7.99 -6.80
CA ALA A 217 5.11 9.27 -7.45
C ALA A 217 5.33 10.43 -6.47
N HIS A 218 6.37 11.20 -6.76
CA HIS A 218 6.61 12.51 -6.17
C HIS A 218 5.99 13.62 -7.00
N PHE A 219 5.63 13.32 -8.25
CA PHE A 219 4.95 14.20 -9.20
C PHE A 219 3.64 13.56 -9.64
N PRO A 220 2.50 14.28 -9.68
CA PRO A 220 1.22 13.74 -10.13
C PRO A 220 1.27 13.09 -11.53
N GLU A 221 2.16 13.56 -12.39
CA GLU A 221 2.35 13.05 -13.75
C GLU A 221 2.89 11.61 -13.78
N VAL A 222 3.60 11.18 -12.73
CA VAL A 222 4.18 9.83 -12.60
C VAL A 222 3.15 8.82 -12.09
N MET A 223 2.09 9.28 -11.43
CA MET A 223 1.03 8.40 -10.92
C MET A 223 0.48 7.50 -12.02
N GLY A 224 0.35 6.21 -11.72
CA GLY A 224 -0.08 5.18 -12.67
C GLY A 224 1.00 4.64 -13.62
N ALA A 225 2.26 5.07 -13.49
CA ALA A 225 3.39 4.46 -14.20
C ALA A 225 3.70 3.02 -13.76
N ALA A 226 3.20 2.61 -12.60
CA ALA A 226 3.02 1.21 -12.21
C ALA A 226 1.82 1.10 -11.28
N LEU A 227 1.15 -0.06 -11.29
CA LEU A 227 -0.12 -0.31 -10.60
C LEU A 227 -0.17 -1.71 -10.00
N THR A 228 -0.97 -1.84 -8.95
CA THR A 228 -1.36 -3.13 -8.37
C THR A 228 -2.76 -3.48 -8.86
N ARG A 229 -2.89 -4.64 -9.52
CA ARG A 229 -4.17 -5.22 -9.92
C ARG A 229 -4.64 -6.21 -8.87
N PHE A 230 -5.93 -6.20 -8.56
CA PHE A 230 -6.52 -7.07 -7.54
C PHE A 230 -7.98 -7.44 -7.89
N PRO A 231 -8.51 -8.58 -7.45
CA PRO A 231 -9.94 -8.91 -7.57
C PRO A 231 -10.79 -7.95 -6.74
N GLY A 232 -11.89 -7.45 -7.30
CA GLY A 232 -12.74 -6.45 -6.64
C GLY A 232 -12.29 -5.01 -6.92
N ARG A 233 -12.80 -4.04 -6.15
CA ARG A 233 -12.58 -2.59 -6.38
C ARG A 233 -12.47 -1.76 -5.11
N THR A 234 -12.60 -2.36 -3.93
CA THR A 234 -12.59 -1.65 -2.65
C THR A 234 -11.25 -1.80 -1.92
N VAL A 235 -11.04 -1.01 -0.85
CA VAL A 235 -9.91 -1.22 0.06
C VAL A 235 -9.97 -2.62 0.68
N ASP A 236 -11.14 -3.09 1.09
CA ASP A 236 -11.28 -4.42 1.68
C ASP A 236 -10.91 -5.54 0.69
N ASP A 237 -11.29 -5.38 -0.58
CA ASP A 237 -10.89 -6.29 -1.66
C ASP A 237 -9.36 -6.30 -1.84
N LEU A 238 -8.73 -5.13 -1.86
CA LEU A 238 -7.29 -5.00 -1.96
C LEU A 238 -6.58 -5.67 -0.76
N MET A 239 -7.04 -5.41 0.46
CA MET A 239 -6.43 -5.97 1.68
C MET A 239 -6.53 -7.49 1.68
N ARG A 240 -7.71 -8.04 1.34
CA ARG A 240 -7.87 -9.49 1.15
C ARG A 240 -6.91 -10.03 0.10
N ALA A 241 -6.79 -9.36 -1.05
CA ALA A 241 -5.93 -9.78 -2.14
C ALA A 241 -4.44 -9.77 -1.75
N LEU A 242 -4.00 -8.77 -0.97
CA LEU A 242 -2.65 -8.72 -0.42
C LEU A 242 -2.40 -9.89 0.53
N THR A 243 -3.33 -10.18 1.46
CA THR A 243 -3.19 -11.30 2.41
C THR A 243 -3.07 -12.65 1.73
N ILE A 244 -3.83 -12.91 0.65
CA ILE A 244 -3.83 -14.21 -0.04
C ILE A 244 -2.87 -14.28 -1.24
N GLY A 245 -2.14 -13.21 -1.53
CA GLY A 245 -1.25 -13.12 -2.70
C GLY A 245 -1.96 -13.14 -4.06
N ALA A 246 -3.18 -12.61 -4.13
CA ALA A 246 -3.99 -12.50 -5.36
C ALA A 246 -3.78 -11.18 -6.12
N THR A 247 -2.70 -10.47 -5.84
CA THR A 247 -2.33 -9.21 -6.52
C THR A 247 -1.34 -9.44 -7.65
N VAL A 248 -1.35 -8.54 -8.64
CA VAL A 248 -0.40 -8.55 -9.76
C VAL A 248 0.18 -7.15 -9.95
N ALA A 249 1.50 -7.07 -10.05
CA ALA A 249 2.22 -5.85 -10.36
C ALA A 249 2.24 -5.57 -11.87
N GLU A 250 1.65 -4.46 -12.31
CA GLU A 250 1.52 -4.03 -13.70
C GLU A 250 2.32 -2.76 -13.97
N TRP A 251 2.97 -2.68 -15.13
CA TRP A 251 3.62 -1.47 -15.62
C TRP A 251 2.64 -0.60 -16.40
N GLY A 252 2.71 0.72 -16.20
CA GLY A 252 1.95 1.72 -16.93
C GLY A 252 2.84 2.68 -17.71
N PRO A 253 2.25 3.67 -18.38
CA PRO A 253 3.00 4.71 -19.07
C PRO A 253 3.71 5.62 -18.06
N SER A 254 5.01 5.82 -18.24
CA SER A 254 5.81 6.73 -17.39
C SER A 254 6.18 8.00 -18.16
N PRO A 255 6.07 9.20 -17.56
CA PRO A 255 6.55 10.41 -18.18
C PRO A 255 8.08 10.40 -18.28
N SER A 256 8.60 11.05 -19.31
CA SER A 256 10.02 11.33 -19.46
C SER A 256 10.46 12.48 -18.54
N TRP A 257 11.74 12.52 -18.20
CA TRP A 257 12.33 13.63 -17.43
C TRP A 257 12.12 15.00 -18.09
N ARG A 258 11.98 15.05 -19.43
CA ARG A 258 11.66 16.27 -20.19
C ARG A 258 10.23 16.75 -19.94
N GLN A 259 9.28 15.82 -19.76
CA GLN A 259 7.88 16.14 -19.46
C GLN A 259 7.72 16.64 -18.01
N ILE A 260 8.52 16.13 -17.07
CA ILE A 260 8.52 16.63 -15.68
C ILE A 260 9.23 17.99 -15.59
N GLY A 261 10.38 18.11 -16.26
CA GLY A 261 11.21 19.32 -16.28
C GLY A 261 12.33 19.31 -15.24
N ALA A 262 13.56 19.64 -15.69
CA ALA A 262 14.77 19.56 -14.86
C ALA A 262 14.72 20.43 -13.59
N ARG A 263 14.12 21.63 -13.66
CA ARG A 263 13.98 22.51 -12.49
C ARG A 263 13.11 21.89 -11.39
N ARG A 264 12.02 21.22 -11.78
CA ARG A 264 11.11 20.54 -10.85
C ARG A 264 11.78 19.32 -10.21
N LEU A 265 12.54 18.56 -11.00
CA LEU A 265 13.36 17.45 -10.49
C LEU A 265 14.38 17.95 -9.45
N LEU A 266 15.12 19.03 -9.75
CA LEU A 266 16.09 19.60 -8.80
C LEU A 266 15.41 20.12 -7.52
N ALA A 267 14.27 20.80 -7.64
CA ALA A 267 13.51 21.28 -6.48
C ALA A 267 13.02 20.11 -5.61
N GLN A 268 12.55 19.02 -6.21
CA GLN A 268 12.15 17.82 -5.49
C GLN A 268 13.33 17.16 -4.76
N GLN A 269 14.50 17.05 -5.41
CA GLN A 269 15.70 16.53 -4.75
C GLN A 269 16.15 17.40 -3.58
N GLY A 270 16.07 18.73 -3.72
CA GLY A 270 16.30 19.66 -2.60
C GLY A 270 15.31 19.45 -1.45
N ARG A 271 14.04 19.18 -1.77
CA ARG A 271 13.01 18.87 -0.78
C ARG A 271 13.28 17.54 -0.07
N SER A 272 13.64 16.50 -0.82
CA SER A 272 13.97 15.17 -0.27
C SER A 272 15.13 15.25 0.75
N GLY A 273 16.16 16.06 0.45
CA GLY A 273 17.29 16.30 1.36
C GLY A 273 16.92 17.01 2.68
N LEU A 274 15.76 17.67 2.77
CA LEU A 274 15.32 18.41 3.96
C LEU A 274 14.12 17.77 4.67
N ALA A 275 13.14 17.30 3.91
CA ALA A 275 11.86 16.81 4.43
C ALA A 275 12.03 15.54 5.26
N THR A 276 12.82 14.57 4.79
CA THR A 276 13.02 13.30 5.49
C THR A 276 13.74 13.48 6.83
N PRO A 277 14.88 14.22 6.93
CA PRO A 277 15.49 14.52 8.22
C PRO A 277 14.55 15.25 9.19
N LEU A 278 13.74 16.20 8.69
CA LEU A 278 12.79 16.94 9.51
C LEU A 278 11.65 16.05 10.03
N ALA A 279 11.12 15.14 9.21
CA ALA A 279 10.09 14.18 9.62
C ALA A 279 10.62 13.24 10.72
N LEU A 280 11.81 12.69 10.52
CA LEU A 280 12.50 11.86 11.53
C LEU A 280 12.73 12.62 12.84
N ALA A 281 13.21 13.88 12.77
CA ALA A 281 13.42 14.71 13.96
C ALA A 281 12.11 15.00 14.71
N ARG A 282 11.03 15.33 13.99
CA ARG A 282 9.71 15.56 14.59
C ARG A 282 9.19 14.33 15.30
N ARG A 283 9.32 13.14 14.71
CA ARG A 283 8.89 11.88 15.34
C ARG A 283 9.74 11.52 16.55
N ALA A 284 11.05 11.74 16.49
CA ALA A 284 11.93 11.55 17.63
C ALA A 284 11.56 12.46 18.81
N LEU A 285 11.25 13.73 18.55
CA LEU A 285 10.83 14.70 19.57
C LEU A 285 9.42 14.44 20.11
N GLY A 286 8.48 14.02 19.25
CA GLY A 286 7.13 13.61 19.65
C GLY A 286 7.13 12.40 20.59
N ALA A 287 7.97 11.39 20.30
CA ALA A 287 8.13 10.21 21.15
C ALA A 287 8.76 10.53 22.53
N GLN A 288 9.57 11.58 22.64
CA GLN A 288 10.15 12.02 23.92
C GLN A 288 9.17 12.83 24.79
N GLY A 289 8.16 13.46 24.19
CA GLY A 289 7.14 14.23 24.93
C GLY A 289 6.17 13.38 25.75
N ASP A 290 5.92 12.13 25.31
CA ASP A 290 4.91 11.25 25.92
C ASP A 290 5.49 10.36 27.04
N SER A 291 6.78 9.99 26.94
CA SER A 291 7.48 9.22 27.98
C SER A 291 7.71 10.00 29.30
N GLY A 292 7.40 11.29 29.35
CA GLY A 292 7.55 12.15 30.53
C GLY A 292 6.27 12.39 31.34
N ARG A 293 5.09 11.95 30.87
CA ARG A 293 3.80 12.19 31.56
C ARG A 293 3.31 11.04 32.43
N ASP A 294 3.78 9.82 32.22
CA ASP A 294 3.28 8.64 32.95
C ASP A 294 3.99 8.34 34.29
N ALA A 295 5.00 9.13 34.68
CA ALA A 295 5.74 8.91 35.92
C ALA A 295 5.30 9.78 37.12
N ARG A 296 4.24 10.61 37.01
CA ARG A 296 3.82 11.54 38.08
C ARG A 296 2.33 11.52 38.45
N GLY A 297 1.67 10.38 38.26
CA GLY A 297 0.21 10.27 38.46
C GLY A 297 -0.27 9.02 39.20
N ALA A 298 0.52 8.44 40.11
CA ALA A 298 0.05 7.33 40.95
C ALA A 298 0.40 7.59 42.42
N GLY A 299 -0.50 8.29 43.13
CA GLY A 299 -0.31 8.52 44.56
C GLY A 299 -1.23 9.56 45.19
N ALA A 300 -2.55 9.33 45.19
CA ALA A 300 -3.44 9.92 46.19
C ALA A 300 -4.74 9.12 46.28
N GLY A 301 -4.85 8.32 47.36
CA GLY A 301 -5.96 7.40 47.59
C GLY A 301 -7.30 8.10 47.82
N ARG A 302 -8.36 7.49 47.27
CA ARG A 302 -9.75 7.82 47.60
C ARG A 302 -10.26 6.78 48.59
N ARG A 303 -10.40 7.18 49.85
CA ARG A 303 -11.06 6.38 50.90
C ARG A 303 -12.53 6.16 50.52
N LEU A 304 -12.96 4.91 50.52
CA LEU A 304 -14.36 4.52 50.41
C LEU A 304 -15.11 4.97 51.67
N ARG A 305 -16.21 5.71 51.51
CA ARG A 305 -17.20 5.94 52.56
C ARG A 305 -18.25 4.83 52.51
N THR A 306 -18.44 4.15 53.63
CA THR A 306 -19.58 3.27 53.91
C THR A 306 -20.87 4.08 54.09
N PRO A 307 -22.05 3.57 53.70
CA PRO A 307 -23.32 4.20 54.03
C PRO A 307 -23.77 3.76 55.44
N ASP A 308 -24.16 4.73 56.26
CA ASP A 308 -24.79 4.52 57.55
C ASP A 308 -26.19 3.90 57.40
N ALA A 309 -26.47 2.93 58.27
CA ALA A 309 -27.79 2.41 58.55
C ALA A 309 -28.31 3.06 59.83
N ARG A 310 -29.44 3.79 59.73
CA ARG A 310 -30.62 3.79 60.61
C ARG A 310 -31.59 4.89 60.21
#